data_AF-A0A932VJM4-F1
#
_entry.id   AF-A0A932VJM4-F1
#
_cell.length_a   1.000
_cell.length_b   1.000
_cell.length_c   1.000
_cell.angle_alpha   90.00
_cell.angle_beta   90.00
_cell.angle_gamma   90.00
#
_symmetry.space_group_name_H-M   'P 1'
#
loop_
_entity.id
_entity.type
_entity.pdbx_description
1 polymer ?
#
loop_
_entity_poly.entity_id
_entity_poly.type
_entity_poly.pdbx_seq_one_letter_code
_entity_poly.pdbx_strand_id
1 'polypeptide(L)' 'MNIQPKTPNYDYFIKADTSAYKGEWVAITNKRIIAHGTDAQKVYQTAKQKSKTGKVSLAKIPDEQLMVLPFSPS' A
#
# COMPACT_ATOMS: atom_id res chain seq x y z
N MET A 1 7.92 -0.06 23.43
CA MET A 1 7.95 0.06 21.96
C MET A 1 6.51 0.06 21.46
N ASN A 2 6.02 1.18 20.92
CA ASN A 2 4.62 1.32 20.50
C ASN A 2 4.46 0.74 19.08
N ILE A 3 4.13 -0.55 18.99
CA ILE A 3 3.74 -1.17 17.71
C ILE A 3 2.37 -0.60 17.33
N GLN A 4 2.35 0.31 16.35
CA GLN A 4 1.14 0.81 15.71
C GLN A 4 0.23 -0.39 15.37
N PRO A 5 -1.08 -0.34 15.67
CA PRO A 5 -1.97 -1.46 15.38
C PRO A 5 -1.91 -1.79 13.89
N LYS A 6 -1.46 -3.01 13.57
CA LYS A 6 -1.43 -3.55 12.20
C LYS A 6 -2.80 -3.39 11.58
N THR A 7 -2.93 -2.47 10.61
CA THR A 7 -4.17 -2.34 9.86
C THR A 7 -4.25 -3.48 8.83
N PRO A 8 -5.46 -4.01 8.53
CA PRO A 8 -5.62 -5.08 7.54
C PRO A 8 -5.03 -4.76 6.16
N ASN A 9 -4.95 -3.47 5.80
CA ASN A 9 -4.38 -3.01 4.54
C ASN A 9 -2.84 -3.06 4.55
N TYR A 10 -2.19 -2.75 5.68
CA TYR A 10 -0.75 -2.88 5.82
C TYR A 10 -0.32 -4.36 5.74
N ASP A 11 -1.05 -5.25 6.43
CA ASP A 11 -0.77 -6.68 6.35
C ASP A 11 -0.96 -7.26 4.94
N TYR A 12 -1.95 -6.76 4.20
CA TYR A 12 -2.11 -7.11 2.79
C TYR A 12 -0.94 -6.60 1.95
N PHE A 13 -0.54 -5.35 2.12
CA PHE A 13 0.56 -4.75 1.39
C PHE A 13 1.87 -5.53 1.54
N ILE A 14 2.21 -5.96 2.76
CA ILE A 14 3.43 -6.73 3.05
C ILE A 14 3.40 -8.13 2.42
N LYS A 15 2.21 -8.72 2.22
CA LYS A 15 2.06 -10.10 1.71
C LYS A 15 1.75 -10.17 0.22
N ALA A 16 1.21 -9.10 -0.36
CA ALA A 16 0.83 -9.07 -1.75
C ALA A 16 2.06 -8.98 -2.65
N ASP A 17 2.07 -9.75 -3.73
CA ASP A 17 3.01 -9.49 -4.81
C ASP A 17 2.66 -8.15 -5.47
N THR A 18 3.53 -7.17 -5.28
CA THR A 18 3.39 -5.82 -5.83
C THR A 18 4.36 -5.55 -6.97
N SER A 19 5.05 -6.58 -7.48
CA SER A 19 6.06 -6.46 -8.53
C SER A 19 5.54 -5.83 -9.83
N ALA A 20 4.25 -5.99 -10.13
CA ALA A 20 3.59 -5.39 -11.29
C ALA A 20 3.41 -3.86 -11.19
N TYR A 21 3.56 -3.28 -10.01
CA TYR A 21 3.26 -1.87 -9.72
C TYR A 21 4.52 -1.08 -9.35
N LYS A 22 5.71 -1.58 -9.69
CA LYS A 22 6.99 -0.90 -9.43
C LYS A 22 6.94 0.54 -9.90
N GLY A 23 7.38 1.46 -9.04
CA GLY A 23 7.37 2.88 -9.37
C GLY A 23 6.01 3.55 -9.25
N GLU A 24 4.92 2.82 -9.02
CA GLU A 24 3.58 3.38 -8.95
C GLU A 24 3.08 3.59 -7.53
N TRP A 25 2.08 4.46 -7.40
CA TRP A 25 1.19 4.50 -6.26
C TRP A 25 0.11 3.46 -6.43
N VAL A 26 -0.22 2.74 -5.36
CA VAL A 26 -1.36 1.83 -5.30
C VAL A 26 -2.34 2.28 -4.22
N ALA A 27 -3.64 2.14 -4.50
CA ALA A 27 -4.70 2.35 -3.52
C ALA A 27 -5.30 1.02 -3.09
N ILE A 28 -5.26 0.75 -1.79
CA ILE A 28 -5.70 -0.49 -1.18
C ILE A 28 -6.96 -0.24 -0.34
N THR A 29 -7.98 -1.06 -0.55
CA THR A 29 -9.15 -1.14 0.33
C THR A 29 -9.61 -2.58 0.43
N ASN A 30 -10.12 -2.99 1.61
CA ASN A 30 -10.62 -4.34 1.85
C ASN A 30 -9.68 -5.45 1.34
N LYS A 31 -8.36 -5.30 1.58
CA LYS A 31 -7.32 -6.25 1.14
C LYS A 31 -7.26 -6.47 -0.38
N ARG A 32 -7.48 -5.41 -1.17
CA ARG A 32 -7.35 -5.43 -2.64
C ARG A 32 -6.84 -4.08 -3.15
N ILE A 33 -6.02 -4.10 -4.19
CA ILE A 33 -5.64 -2.91 -4.97
C ILE A 33 -6.81 -2.55 -5.91
N ILE A 34 -7.31 -1.31 -5.82
CA ILE A 34 -8.47 -0.85 -6.61
C ILE A 34 -8.13 0.27 -7.60
N ALA A 35 -6.94 0.87 -7.47
CA ALA A 35 -6.37 1.84 -8.41
C ALA A 35 -4.84 1.84 -8.28
N HIS A 36 -4.15 2.18 -9.36
CA HIS A 36 -2.70 2.35 -9.39
C HIS A 36 -2.28 3.37 -10.46
N GLY A 37 -1.05 3.87 -10.39
CA GLY A 37 -0.47 4.78 -11.37
C GLY A 37 0.61 5.69 -10.79
N THR A 38 1.22 6.53 -11.63
CA THR A 38 2.37 7.37 -11.25
C THR A 38 2.00 8.64 -10.48
N ASP A 39 0.73 9.06 -10.50
CA ASP A 39 0.21 10.26 -9.85
C ASP A 39 -0.63 9.90 -8.62
N ALA A 40 -0.10 10.17 -7.42
CA ALA A 40 -0.75 9.85 -6.15
C ALA A 40 -2.16 10.44 -6.01
N GLN A 41 -2.35 11.68 -6.49
CA GLN A 41 -3.61 12.39 -6.36
C GLN A 41 -4.66 11.73 -7.25
N LYS A 42 -4.32 11.44 -8.51
CA LYS A 42 -5.23 10.73 -9.43
C LYS A 42 -5.61 9.36 -8.88
N VAL A 43 -4.63 8.59 -8.39
CA VAL A 43 -4.86 7.26 -7.79
C VAL A 43 -5.83 7.35 -6.61
N TYR A 44 -5.66 8.33 -5.73
CA TYR A 44 -6.57 8.55 -4.61
C TYR A 44 -8.00 8.88 -5.05
N GLN A 45 -8.16 9.81 -5.99
CA GLN A 45 -9.49 10.22 -6.46
C GLN A 45 -10.22 9.06 -7.15
N THR A 46 -9.52 8.30 -8.00
CA THR A 46 -10.06 7.09 -8.62
C THR A 46 -10.47 6.05 -7.56
N ALA A 47 -9.64 5.85 -6.53
CA ALA A 47 -9.94 4.91 -5.46
C ALA A 47 -11.14 5.36 -4.62
N LYS A 48 -11.27 6.66 -4.36
CA LYS A 48 -12.40 7.24 -3.63
C LYS A 48 -13.73 7.02 -4.36
N GLN A 49 -13.73 7.17 -5.68
CA GLN A 49 -14.91 6.88 -6.53
C GLN A 49 -15.28 5.39 -6.53
N LYS A 50 -14.29 4.49 -6.48
CA LYS A 50 -14.50 3.04 -6.47
C LYS A 50 -14.81 2.46 -5.09
N SER A 51 -14.45 3.15 -4.02
CA SER A 51 -14.59 2.65 -2.64
C SER A 51 -15.99 2.88 -2.10
N LYS A 52 -16.65 1.80 -1.67
CA LYS A 52 -17.96 1.87 -0.99
C LYS A 52 -17.85 2.32 0.47
N THR A 53 -16.67 2.21 1.08
CA THR A 53 -16.46 2.42 2.53
C THR A 53 -15.70 3.71 2.84
N GLY A 54 -15.12 4.36 1.84
CA GLY A 54 -14.29 5.57 1.99
C GLY A 54 -12.91 5.32 2.64
N LYS A 55 -12.68 4.15 3.23
CA LYS A 55 -11.38 3.78 3.86
C LYS A 55 -10.41 3.29 2.78
N VAL A 56 -9.59 4.20 2.28
CA VAL A 56 -8.56 3.93 1.27
C VAL A 56 -7.18 4.18 1.88
N SER A 57 -6.25 3.25 1.68
CA SER A 57 -4.83 3.42 2.02
C SER A 57 -4.03 3.60 0.73
N LEU A 58 -3.15 4.60 0.67
CA LEU A 58 -2.18 4.75 -0.41
C LEU A 58 -0.84 4.18 0.02
N ALA A 59 -0.17 3.50 -0.91
CA ALA A 59 1.21 3.06 -0.75
C ALA A 59 1.99 3.36 -2.03
N LYS A 60 3.22 3.85 -1.89
CA LYS A 60 4.16 3.97 -3.00
C LYS A 60 4.95 2.66 -3.09
N ILE A 61 4.94 2.06 -4.27
CA ILE A 61 5.79 0.91 -4.54
C ILE A 61 7.18 1.44 -4.94
N PRO A 62 8.25 0.98 -4.27
CA PRO A 62 9.60 1.31 -4.68
C PRO A 62 9.91 0.68 -6.04
N ASP A 63 10.73 1.34 -6.84
CA ASP A 63 11.19 0.86 -8.14
C ASP A 63 12.08 -0.40 -8.00
N GLU A 64 12.78 -0.50 -6.87
CA GLU A 64 13.65 -1.62 -6.50
C GLU A 64 13.09 -2.39 -5.29
N GLN A 65 13.57 -3.62 -5.08
CA GLN A 65 13.19 -4.40 -3.90
C GLN A 65 13.59 -3.64 -2.62
N LEU A 66 12.61 -3.27 -1.80
CA LEU A 66 12.88 -2.69 -0.49
C LEU A 66 13.56 -3.76 0.38
N MET A 67 14.87 -3.66 0.59
CA MET A 67 15.57 -4.47 1.60
C MET A 67 15.17 -3.99 2.99
N VAL A 68 14.38 -4.79 3.70
CA VAL A 68 14.08 -4.57 5.12
C VAL A 68 15.09 -5.33 5.94
N LEU A 69 15.98 -4.62 6.64
CA LEU A 69 16.88 -5.23 7.63
C LEU A 69 16.16 -5.28 8.99
N PRO A 70 15.80 -6.47 9.51
CA PRO A 70 15.23 -6.56 10.85
C PRO A 70 16.33 -6.29 11.88
N PHE A 71 16.28 -5.13 12.53
CA PHE A 71 17.16 -4.86 13.67
C PHE A 71 16.70 -5.67 14.87
N SER A 72 17.53 -6.61 15.32
CA SER A 72 17.37 -7.31 16.60
C SER A 72 18.44 -6.76 17.55
N PRO A 73 18.08 -5.89 18.52
CA PRO A 73 19.04 -5.47 19.53
C PRO A 73 19.37 -6.67 20.43
N SER A 74 20.66 -6.99 20.51
CA SER A 74 21.28 -7.91 21.46
C SER A 74 21.32 -7.32 22.87
#